data_AF-A0A6C1PC19-F1
#
_entry.id   AF-A0A6C1PC19-F1
#
_cell.length_a   1.000
_cell.length_b   1.000
_cell.length_c   1.000
_cell.angle_alpha   90.00
_cell.angle_beta   90.00
_cell.angle_gamma   90.00
#
_symmetry.space_group_name_H-M   'P 1'
#
loop_
_entity.id
_entity.type
_entity.pdbx_description
1 polymer ?
#
loop_
_entity_poly.entity_id
_entity_poly.type
_entity_poly.pdbx_seq_one_letter_code
_entity_poly.pdbx_strand_id
1 'polypeptide(L)'
;DRKQKLVATAGEKILDPKIGVYTVYPMDFHTLIDYLKLAGNEAGDPYYYINGGIWPHGNAWYALALMETGKNDEALSFIRDVMSLDGIINSPNGQPAMYEYRVSKKDDPSVYGKIDKPQFTWAAAWYLYSLYNVYGVKENEWNIAVNPWLPAGQEGLQFVLTSGGRNVMVDVQGGKEAAPGSRVERIHYDGVRVYSTVLPYKGDAAGGRVAGGLTGPATGTLDITMGRLTTPLLTGLSARLQKAGYDDAKMEMKVEAASFPGHRVTAEFDSPYPVERVLQNGSEVKEWITDIEEDVFRIRIQFVQESATDEITVVFTPATSR
;
A
#
# COMPACT_ATOMS: atom_id res chain seq x y z
N ASP A 1 -9.89 3.28 14.60
CA ASP A 1 -9.76 4.04 15.86
C ASP A 1 -8.31 4.26 16.34
N ARG A 2 -7.55 3.26 16.83
CA ARG A 2 -6.17 3.49 17.34
C ARG A 2 -5.15 3.98 16.30
N LYS A 3 -5.08 3.34 15.12
CA LYS A 3 -4.14 3.73 14.04
C LYS A 3 -4.35 5.19 13.61
N GLN A 4 -5.60 5.56 13.36
CA GLN A 4 -5.99 6.94 13.00
C GLN A 4 -5.55 7.96 14.08
N LYS A 5 -5.77 7.66 15.36
CA LYS A 5 -5.33 8.53 16.47
C LYS A 5 -3.82 8.71 16.51
N LEU A 6 -3.04 7.65 16.26
CA LEU A 6 -1.57 7.72 16.22
C LEU A 6 -1.09 8.61 15.07
N VAL A 7 -1.66 8.45 13.87
CA VAL A 7 -1.28 9.26 12.69
C VAL A 7 -1.68 10.73 12.87
N ALA A 8 -2.87 10.99 13.41
CA ALA A 8 -3.30 12.35 13.75
C ALA A 8 -2.35 13.00 14.77
N THR A 9 -2.01 12.28 15.84
CA THR A 9 -1.05 12.76 16.86
C THR A 9 0.31 13.08 16.23
N ALA A 10 0.80 12.25 15.30
CA ALA A 10 2.06 12.51 14.62
C ALA A 10 2.01 13.83 13.83
N GLY A 11 0.93 14.03 13.06
CA GLY A 11 0.70 15.28 12.32
C GLY A 11 0.57 16.52 13.22
N GLU A 12 -0.02 16.38 14.40
CA GLU A 12 -0.21 17.49 15.34
C GLU A 12 1.03 17.83 16.17
N LYS A 13 1.84 16.83 16.53
CA LYS A 13 2.88 16.97 17.57
C LYS A 13 4.29 17.03 17.01
N ILE A 14 4.58 16.28 15.96
CA ILE A 14 5.96 16.04 15.51
C ILE A 14 6.18 16.34 14.03
N LEU A 15 5.16 16.78 13.31
CA LEU A 15 5.28 17.19 11.92
C LEU A 15 5.66 18.67 11.82
N ASP A 16 6.73 18.93 11.08
CA ASP A 16 6.97 20.20 10.45
C ASP A 16 6.48 20.17 8.99
N PRO A 17 5.42 20.92 8.65
CA PRO A 17 4.83 20.86 7.31
C PRO A 17 5.77 21.30 6.19
N LYS A 18 6.87 22.00 6.49
CA LYS A 18 7.80 22.50 5.46
C LYS A 18 8.95 21.54 5.17
N ILE A 19 9.33 20.70 6.14
CA ILE A 19 10.58 19.92 6.03
C ILE A 19 10.46 18.47 6.51
N GLY A 20 9.38 18.08 7.21
CA GLY A 20 9.07 16.69 7.53
C GLY A 20 8.85 16.38 9.01
N VAL A 21 9.00 15.12 9.39
CA VAL A 21 8.70 14.61 10.74
C VAL A 21 9.96 14.58 11.60
N TYR A 22 9.88 15.17 12.80
CA TYR A 22 10.97 15.12 13.78
C TYR A 22 11.21 13.67 14.23
N THR A 23 12.48 13.29 14.36
CA THR A 23 12.84 11.96 14.86
C THR A 23 12.47 11.76 16.34
N VAL A 24 12.51 12.83 17.15
CA VAL A 24 12.04 12.82 18.53
C VAL A 24 11.43 14.16 18.92
N TYR A 25 10.50 14.12 19.87
CA TYR A 25 9.92 15.30 20.49
C TYR A 25 9.55 15.00 21.96
N PRO A 26 9.96 15.84 22.93
CA PRO A 26 10.85 16.99 22.78
C PRO A 26 12.29 16.60 22.39
N MET A 27 13.09 17.58 21.96
CA MET A 27 14.50 17.41 21.55
C MET A 27 15.46 17.44 22.75
N ASP A 28 15.28 16.52 23.70
CA ASP A 28 15.88 16.56 25.03
C ASP A 28 16.91 15.45 25.30
N PHE A 29 17.41 14.75 24.26
CA PHE A 29 18.34 13.63 24.45
C PHE A 29 19.63 14.01 25.19
N HIS A 30 20.09 15.25 25.03
CA HIS A 30 21.21 15.82 25.79
C HIS A 30 21.00 15.80 27.32
N THR A 31 19.75 15.76 27.79
CA THR A 31 19.39 15.62 29.22
C THR A 31 19.21 14.17 29.66
N LEU A 32 19.17 13.23 28.71
CA LEU A 32 18.85 11.81 28.92
C LEU A 32 20.04 10.88 28.68
N ILE A 33 21.26 11.42 28.56
CA ILE A 33 22.49 10.67 28.25
C ILE A 33 22.67 9.46 29.18
N ASP A 34 22.61 9.66 30.49
CA ASP A 34 22.82 8.58 31.48
C ASP A 34 21.69 7.53 31.47
N TYR A 35 20.46 7.96 31.14
CA TYR A 35 19.29 7.09 31.09
C TYR A 35 19.30 6.21 29.84
N LEU A 36 19.51 6.82 28.67
CA LEU A 36 19.55 6.15 27.37
C LEU A 36 20.89 5.46 27.07
N LYS A 37 21.90 5.68 27.93
CA LYS A 37 23.28 5.16 27.80
C LYS A 37 23.99 5.67 26.54
N LEU A 38 23.83 6.95 26.25
CA LEU A 38 24.46 7.58 25.09
C LEU A 38 25.95 7.83 25.34
N ALA A 39 26.78 7.63 24.31
CA ALA A 39 28.20 7.99 24.32
C ALA A 39 28.39 9.50 24.11
N GLY A 40 28.39 10.27 25.20
CA GLY A 40 28.52 11.73 25.12
C GLY A 40 27.35 12.37 24.37
N ASN A 41 27.63 13.25 23.41
CA ASN A 41 26.61 13.93 22.59
C ASN A 41 26.37 13.23 21.24
N GLU A 42 26.45 11.90 21.18
CA GLU A 42 26.26 11.16 19.92
C GLU A 42 24.86 11.35 19.31
N ALA A 43 23.86 11.72 20.12
CA ALA A 43 22.53 12.04 19.64
C ALA A 43 22.45 13.39 18.89
N GLY A 44 23.44 14.26 19.08
CA GLY A 44 23.47 15.62 18.56
C GLY A 44 22.76 16.64 19.45
N ASP A 45 23.08 17.91 19.20
CA ASP A 45 22.42 19.04 19.82
C ASP A 45 20.92 19.07 19.49
N PRO A 46 20.08 19.75 20.30
CA PRO A 46 18.66 19.90 19.99
C PRO A 46 18.44 20.38 18.55
N TYR A 47 17.53 19.73 17.83
CA TYR A 47 17.17 19.96 16.43
C TYR A 47 18.17 19.43 15.38
N TYR A 48 19.22 18.75 15.81
CA TYR A 48 20.23 18.12 14.96
C TYR A 48 20.21 16.59 15.10
N TYR A 49 20.71 15.89 14.09
CA TYR A 49 20.85 14.43 14.08
C TYR A 49 19.59 13.72 14.60
N ILE A 50 19.72 12.74 15.50
CA ILE A 50 18.58 11.97 16.03
C ILE A 50 17.81 12.76 17.10
N ASN A 51 18.43 13.80 17.70
CA ASN A 51 17.82 14.68 18.70
C ASN A 51 16.91 15.75 18.06
N GLY A 52 15.96 15.29 17.23
CA GLY A 52 14.91 16.10 16.62
C GLY A 52 15.20 16.61 15.23
N GLY A 53 16.36 16.31 14.65
CA GLY A 53 16.57 16.43 13.22
C GLY A 53 15.55 15.60 12.43
N ILE A 54 15.42 15.88 11.14
CA ILE A 54 14.45 15.20 10.27
C ILE A 54 15.17 14.24 9.35
N TRP A 55 14.93 12.95 9.59
CA TRP A 55 15.47 11.87 8.79
C TRP A 55 14.47 11.43 7.71
N PRO A 56 14.94 11.09 6.50
CA PRO A 56 14.05 10.76 5.38
C PRO A 56 13.19 9.50 5.66
N HIS A 57 13.66 8.59 6.54
CA HIS A 57 12.89 7.44 6.99
C HIS A 57 11.59 7.83 7.69
N GLY A 58 11.64 8.79 8.61
CA GLY A 58 10.46 9.26 9.34
C GLY A 58 9.39 9.83 8.40
N ASN A 59 9.84 10.54 7.36
CA ASN A 59 8.95 11.04 6.30
C ASN A 59 8.27 9.90 5.54
N ALA A 60 9.03 8.88 5.11
CA ALA A 60 8.46 7.75 4.39
C ALA A 60 7.46 6.95 5.24
N TRP A 61 7.78 6.71 6.53
CA TRP A 61 6.88 6.03 7.45
C TRP A 61 5.62 6.83 7.73
N TYR A 62 5.71 8.15 7.81
CA TYR A 62 4.56 9.01 7.96
C TYR A 62 3.65 8.96 6.73
N ALA A 63 4.22 9.03 5.51
CA ALA A 63 3.47 8.87 4.27
C ALA A 63 2.75 7.51 4.22
N LEU A 64 3.45 6.42 4.57
CA LEU A 64 2.85 5.08 4.64
C LEU A 64 1.73 4.99 5.67
N ALA A 65 1.89 5.64 6.83
CA ALA A 65 0.88 5.65 7.86
C ALA A 65 -0.38 6.45 7.46
N LEU A 66 -0.20 7.55 6.72
CA LEU A 66 -1.32 8.29 6.11
C LEU A 66 -2.12 7.38 5.18
N MET A 67 -1.45 6.66 4.27
CA MET A 67 -2.10 5.73 3.33
C MET A 67 -2.83 4.60 4.05
N GLU A 68 -2.22 4.00 5.08
CA GLU A 68 -2.84 2.95 5.91
C GLU A 68 -4.09 3.44 6.67
N THR A 69 -4.26 4.75 6.84
CA THR A 69 -5.44 5.36 7.47
C THR A 69 -6.44 5.94 6.46
N GLY A 70 -6.25 5.68 5.17
CA GLY A 70 -7.13 6.14 4.08
C GLY A 70 -6.89 7.58 3.64
N LYS A 71 -5.79 8.21 4.07
CA LYS A 71 -5.47 9.62 3.78
C LYS A 71 -4.54 9.74 2.56
N ASN A 72 -4.90 9.12 1.45
CA ASN A 72 -4.03 9.03 0.26
C ASN A 72 -3.70 10.41 -0.34
N ASP A 73 -4.65 11.35 -0.36
CA ASP A 73 -4.41 12.73 -0.83
C ASP A 73 -3.35 13.45 0.02
N GLU A 74 -3.47 13.32 1.35
CA GLU A 74 -2.50 13.90 2.30
C GLU A 74 -1.12 13.26 2.12
N ALA A 75 -1.07 11.94 1.93
CA ALA A 75 0.17 11.21 1.66
C ALA A 75 0.83 11.65 0.35
N LEU A 76 0.05 11.78 -0.74
CA LEU A 76 0.56 12.21 -2.03
C LEU A 76 1.08 13.66 -1.98
N SER A 77 0.35 14.56 -1.31
CA SER A 77 0.82 15.94 -1.10
C SER A 77 2.10 15.96 -0.30
N PHE A 78 2.19 15.18 0.78
CA PHE A 78 3.40 15.10 1.61
C PHE A 78 4.60 14.54 0.83
N ILE A 79 4.40 13.50 0.01
CA ILE A 79 5.45 12.97 -0.88
C ILE A 79 5.92 14.07 -1.85
N ARG A 80 4.99 14.77 -2.49
CA ARG A 80 5.32 15.85 -3.44
C ARG A 80 6.04 17.02 -2.76
N ASP A 81 5.51 17.51 -1.65
CA ASP A 81 5.92 18.79 -1.07
C ASP A 81 7.13 18.67 -0.13
N VAL A 82 7.39 17.47 0.41
CA VAL A 82 8.44 17.25 1.42
C VAL A 82 9.50 16.24 0.98
N MET A 83 9.09 15.13 0.35
CA MET A 83 10.01 14.02 0.03
C MET A 83 10.62 14.12 -1.37
N SER A 84 9.95 14.79 -2.31
CA SER A 84 10.41 14.93 -3.69
C SER A 84 11.56 15.92 -3.82
N LEU A 85 12.33 15.82 -4.91
CA LEU A 85 13.41 16.77 -5.19
C LEU A 85 12.89 18.22 -5.25
N ASP A 86 11.75 18.45 -5.89
CA ASP A 86 11.13 19.78 -5.97
C ASP A 86 10.66 20.26 -4.59
N GLY A 87 10.08 19.37 -3.79
CA GLY A 87 9.70 19.68 -2.41
C GLY A 87 10.90 20.09 -1.55
N ILE A 88 11.99 19.34 -1.67
CA ILE A 88 13.25 19.64 -0.98
C ILE A 88 13.82 20.99 -1.46
N ILE A 89 13.90 21.24 -2.77
CA ILE A 89 14.42 22.50 -3.33
C ILE A 89 13.62 23.71 -2.83
N ASN A 90 12.29 23.61 -2.81
CA ASN A 90 11.40 24.73 -2.48
C ASN A 90 11.21 24.94 -0.96
N SER A 91 11.82 24.10 -0.14
CA SER A 91 11.74 24.19 1.31
C SER A 91 12.85 25.08 1.90
N PRO A 92 12.76 25.49 3.19
CA PRO A 92 13.77 26.32 3.85
C PRO A 92 15.19 25.73 3.74
N ASN A 93 16.16 26.55 3.33
CA ASN A 93 17.55 26.14 3.03
C ASN A 93 17.64 24.89 2.12
N GLY A 94 16.64 24.69 1.27
CA GLY A 94 16.53 23.60 0.31
C GLY A 94 17.68 23.58 -0.70
N GLN A 95 18.06 22.38 -1.13
CA GLN A 95 19.09 22.13 -2.12
C GLN A 95 18.62 21.01 -3.04
N PRO A 96 19.08 20.94 -4.31
CA PRO A 96 18.74 19.84 -5.23
C PRO A 96 19.49 18.56 -4.84
N ALA A 97 19.14 18.01 -3.68
CA ALA A 97 19.93 17.02 -2.98
C ALA A 97 19.07 15.94 -2.33
N MET A 98 19.60 14.73 -2.39
CA MET A 98 19.31 13.64 -1.47
C MET A 98 19.93 13.97 -0.10
N TYR A 99 19.44 13.46 1.02
CA TYR A 99 19.89 13.91 2.34
C TYR A 99 19.94 12.81 3.39
N GLU A 100 20.89 12.93 4.33
CA GLU A 100 20.92 12.07 5.52
C GLU A 100 19.92 12.56 6.56
N TYR A 101 20.00 13.84 6.91
CA TYR A 101 18.99 14.51 7.73
C TYR A 101 18.91 16.02 7.42
N ARG A 102 17.87 16.66 7.94
CA ARG A 102 17.65 18.11 7.88
C ARG A 102 17.59 18.71 9.28
N VAL A 103 18.17 19.89 9.46
CA VAL A 103 18.11 20.63 10.73
C VAL A 103 16.71 21.19 10.94
N SER A 104 16.09 20.93 12.10
CA SER A 104 14.69 21.31 12.39
C SER A 104 14.54 22.59 13.22
N LYS A 105 15.63 23.34 13.40
CA LYS A 105 15.71 24.52 14.26
C LYS A 105 14.97 25.73 13.67
N LYS A 106 13.65 25.77 13.82
CA LYS A 106 12.75 26.78 13.23
C LYS A 106 13.05 28.23 13.63
N ASP A 107 13.57 28.43 14.84
CA ASP A 107 13.92 29.74 15.40
C ASP A 107 15.22 30.32 14.82
N ASP A 108 15.96 29.54 14.02
CA ASP A 108 17.20 29.95 13.38
C ASP A 108 17.13 29.76 11.85
N PRO A 109 16.66 30.78 11.11
CA PRO A 109 16.51 30.69 9.65
C PRO A 109 17.81 30.40 8.90
N SER A 110 18.99 30.64 9.50
CA SER A 110 20.28 30.39 8.85
C SER A 110 20.62 28.90 8.73
N VAL A 111 19.97 28.06 9.54
CA VAL A 111 20.17 26.60 9.55
C VAL A 111 18.89 25.82 9.35
N TYR A 112 17.71 26.41 9.56
CA TYR A 112 16.43 25.72 9.42
C TYR A 112 16.24 25.07 8.05
N GLY A 113 16.08 23.75 8.03
CA GLY A 113 15.91 22.94 6.82
C GLY A 113 17.21 22.65 6.06
N LYS A 114 18.37 23.13 6.55
CA LYS A 114 19.68 22.85 5.97
C LYS A 114 19.93 21.34 6.00
N ILE A 115 20.42 20.84 4.87
CA ILE A 115 20.75 19.44 4.65
C ILE A 115 22.17 19.16 5.13
N ASP A 116 22.35 18.07 5.88
CA ASP A 116 23.64 17.43 6.07
C ASP A 116 23.83 16.30 5.05
N LYS A 117 25.07 16.14 4.56
CA LYS A 117 25.45 15.10 3.58
C LYS A 117 24.51 15.00 2.35
N PRO A 118 24.52 16.00 1.44
CA PRO A 118 23.55 16.17 0.35
C PRO A 118 23.64 15.15 -0.80
N GLN A 119 24.32 14.03 -0.60
CA GLN A 119 24.49 12.96 -1.59
C GLN A 119 24.05 11.60 -1.07
N PHE A 120 23.46 11.55 0.13
CA PHE A 120 23.32 10.31 0.88
C PHE A 120 21.92 10.11 1.47
N THR A 121 21.03 9.45 0.72
CA THR A 121 19.68 9.07 1.22
C THR A 121 19.63 7.57 1.54
N TRP A 122 19.77 7.22 2.81
CA TRP A 122 19.58 5.84 3.30
C TRP A 122 18.16 5.30 3.03
N ALA A 123 17.16 6.19 2.97
CA ALA A 123 15.75 5.84 2.83
C ALA A 123 15.28 5.73 1.37
N ALA A 124 16.17 5.64 0.38
CA ALA A 124 15.77 5.66 -1.03
C ALA A 124 14.77 4.55 -1.38
N ALA A 125 14.98 3.34 -0.84
CA ALA A 125 14.06 2.22 -0.98
C ALA A 125 12.68 2.52 -0.34
N TRP A 126 12.65 3.20 0.80
CA TRP A 126 11.41 3.59 1.46
C TRP A 126 10.62 4.63 0.64
N TYR A 127 11.29 5.56 -0.04
CA TYR A 127 10.62 6.50 -0.94
C TYR A 127 10.00 5.81 -2.14
N LEU A 128 10.73 4.88 -2.77
CA LEU A 128 10.16 4.04 -3.83
C LEU A 128 8.99 3.21 -3.31
N TYR A 129 9.11 2.66 -2.11
CA TYR A 129 8.05 1.90 -1.46
C TYR A 129 6.79 2.72 -1.21
N SER A 130 6.94 3.99 -0.78
CA SER A 130 5.80 4.91 -0.65
C SER A 130 5.11 5.16 -1.98
N LEU A 131 5.85 5.26 -3.10
CA LEU A 131 5.27 5.43 -4.44
C LEU A 131 4.51 4.18 -4.92
N TYR A 132 4.99 2.97 -4.60
CA TYR A 132 4.24 1.75 -4.88
C TYR A 132 2.94 1.71 -4.08
N ASN A 133 3.01 2.03 -2.79
CA ASN A 133 1.85 1.99 -1.91
C ASN A 133 0.79 3.05 -2.24
N VAL A 134 1.18 4.28 -2.64
CA VAL A 134 0.21 5.36 -2.94
C VAL A 134 -0.65 5.04 -4.15
N TYR A 135 -0.10 4.28 -5.11
CA TYR A 135 -0.82 3.78 -6.26
C TYR A 135 -1.29 2.33 -6.11
N GLY A 136 -1.29 1.81 -4.88
CA GLY A 136 -1.97 0.57 -4.55
C GLY A 136 -1.25 -0.72 -4.97
N VAL A 137 0.05 -0.66 -5.25
CA VAL A 137 0.88 -1.86 -5.43
C VAL A 137 1.34 -2.33 -4.06
N LYS A 138 0.84 -3.49 -3.64
CA LYS A 138 1.11 -4.08 -2.32
C LYS A 138 1.56 -5.53 -2.46
N GLU A 139 2.71 -5.85 -1.87
CA GLU A 139 3.21 -7.22 -1.78
C GLU A 139 2.92 -7.85 -0.42
N ASN A 140 2.89 -9.17 -0.41
CA ASN A 140 3.10 -9.98 0.78
C ASN A 140 4.03 -11.15 0.43
N GLU A 141 4.21 -12.09 1.35
CA GLU A 141 5.10 -13.23 1.17
C GLU A 141 4.68 -14.16 0.02
N TRP A 142 3.46 -14.01 -0.49
CA TRP A 142 2.84 -14.91 -1.45
C TRP A 142 2.53 -14.27 -2.81
N ASN A 143 2.13 -13.00 -2.83
CA ASN A 143 1.63 -12.35 -4.04
C ASN A 143 1.96 -10.84 -4.07
N ILE A 144 1.73 -10.25 -5.25
CA ILE A 144 1.59 -8.81 -5.43
C ILE A 144 0.13 -8.53 -5.81
N ALA A 145 -0.48 -7.57 -5.13
CA ALA A 145 -1.79 -7.02 -5.46
C ALA A 145 -1.65 -5.62 -6.06
N VAL A 146 -2.52 -5.30 -7.01
CA VAL A 146 -2.64 -3.98 -7.63
C VAL A 146 -4.07 -3.49 -7.39
N ASN A 147 -4.26 -2.77 -6.29
CA ASN A 147 -5.54 -2.16 -5.91
C ASN A 147 -5.40 -0.62 -5.95
N PRO A 148 -5.42 -0.04 -7.17
CA PRO A 148 -4.98 1.33 -7.37
C PRO A 148 -5.94 2.36 -6.79
N TRP A 149 -5.39 3.55 -6.59
CA TRP A 149 -6.13 4.75 -6.25
C TRP A 149 -5.70 5.85 -7.22
N LEU A 150 -6.67 6.65 -7.68
CA LEU A 150 -6.41 7.82 -8.51
C LEU A 150 -6.78 9.08 -7.71
N PRO A 151 -5.87 10.06 -7.58
CA PRO A 151 -6.20 11.35 -6.99
C PRO A 151 -7.22 12.10 -7.85
N ALA A 152 -7.88 13.08 -7.23
CA ALA A 152 -8.84 13.93 -7.91
C ALA A 152 -8.24 14.58 -9.17
N GLY A 153 -8.91 14.44 -10.31
CA GLY A 153 -8.47 15.03 -11.58
C GLY A 153 -7.38 14.25 -12.34
N GLN A 154 -6.88 13.14 -11.80
CA GLN A 154 -6.00 12.24 -12.55
C GLN A 154 -6.82 11.25 -13.38
N GLU A 155 -6.68 11.29 -14.71
CA GLU A 155 -7.46 10.47 -15.63
C GLU A 155 -7.01 9.00 -15.67
N GLY A 156 -5.74 8.74 -15.36
CA GLY A 156 -5.18 7.39 -15.36
C GLY A 156 -3.75 7.31 -14.86
N LEU A 157 -3.22 6.09 -14.85
CA LEU A 157 -1.88 5.75 -14.42
C LEU A 157 -1.39 4.55 -15.25
N GLN A 158 -0.16 4.63 -15.75
CA GLN A 158 0.47 3.51 -16.45
C GLN A 158 1.85 3.22 -15.86
N PHE A 159 2.14 1.94 -15.63
CA PHE A 159 3.47 1.48 -15.23
C PHE A 159 3.71 0.02 -15.63
N VAL A 160 4.97 -0.39 -15.64
CA VAL A 160 5.35 -1.80 -15.84
C VAL A 160 5.71 -2.40 -14.49
N LEU A 161 5.05 -3.51 -14.14
CA LEU A 161 5.31 -4.28 -12.93
C LEU A 161 5.96 -5.62 -13.28
N THR A 162 7.10 -5.93 -12.68
CA THR A 162 7.69 -7.27 -12.78
C THR A 162 7.17 -8.14 -11.64
N SER A 163 6.41 -9.19 -11.96
CA SER A 163 5.89 -10.17 -10.99
C SER A 163 6.14 -11.59 -11.50
N GLY A 164 6.71 -12.47 -10.65
CA GLY A 164 7.02 -13.85 -11.02
C GLY A 164 7.92 -14.00 -12.26
N GLY A 165 8.82 -13.04 -12.51
CA GLY A 165 9.68 -13.01 -13.69
C GLY A 165 9.01 -12.58 -14.99
N ARG A 166 7.80 -11.99 -14.91
CA ARG A 166 7.05 -11.44 -16.04
C ARG A 166 6.86 -9.94 -15.89
N ASN A 167 7.03 -9.20 -16.98
CA ASN A 167 6.70 -7.79 -17.04
C ASN A 167 5.23 -7.64 -17.46
N VAL A 168 4.41 -7.05 -16.60
CA VAL A 168 3.00 -6.77 -16.83
C VAL A 168 2.85 -5.27 -17.03
N MET A 169 2.30 -4.86 -18.18
CA MET A 169 1.87 -3.47 -18.35
C MET A 169 0.59 -3.27 -17.56
N VAL A 170 0.62 -2.41 -16.56
CA VAL A 170 -0.55 -2.00 -15.79
C VAL A 170 -1.06 -0.68 -16.37
N ASP A 171 -2.30 -0.67 -16.85
CA ASP A 171 -3.00 0.52 -17.31
C ASP A 171 -4.25 0.72 -16.43
N VAL A 172 -4.26 1.80 -15.67
CA VAL A 172 -5.38 2.18 -14.79
C VAL A 172 -6.04 3.41 -15.39
N GLN A 173 -7.35 3.34 -15.60
CA GLN A 173 -8.13 4.45 -16.18
C GLN A 173 -9.33 4.78 -15.30
N GLY A 174 -9.66 6.06 -15.18
CA GLY A 174 -10.92 6.53 -14.61
C GLY A 174 -12.09 6.13 -15.51
N GLY A 175 -13.10 5.46 -14.95
CA GLY A 175 -14.38 5.23 -15.60
C GLY A 175 -15.21 6.50 -15.74
N LYS A 176 -16.33 6.42 -16.47
CA LYS A 176 -17.21 7.58 -16.74
C LYS A 176 -17.80 8.21 -15.48
N GLU A 177 -17.89 7.46 -14.40
CA GLU A 177 -18.42 7.89 -13.10
C GLU A 177 -17.31 8.00 -12.03
N ALA A 178 -16.04 7.99 -12.43
CA ALA A 178 -14.93 8.00 -11.49
C ALA A 178 -14.84 9.35 -10.75
N ALA A 179 -15.23 9.35 -9.48
CA ALA A 179 -14.97 10.41 -8.53
C ALA A 179 -13.63 10.17 -7.79
N PRO A 180 -13.05 11.17 -7.10
CA PRO A 180 -11.93 10.94 -6.19
C PRO A 180 -12.27 9.83 -5.19
N GLY A 181 -11.37 8.86 -5.01
CA GLY A 181 -11.62 7.71 -4.14
C GLY A 181 -12.43 6.57 -4.76
N SER A 182 -12.66 6.58 -6.08
CA SER A 182 -13.27 5.46 -6.80
C SER A 182 -12.55 4.14 -6.54
N ARG A 183 -13.30 3.04 -6.60
CA ARG A 183 -12.79 1.68 -6.39
C ARG A 183 -12.51 1.01 -7.73
N VAL A 184 -11.95 -0.19 -7.70
CA VAL A 184 -11.85 -1.01 -8.90
C VAL A 184 -13.23 -1.49 -9.30
N GLU A 185 -13.73 -1.02 -10.44
CA GLU A 185 -14.95 -1.53 -11.07
C GLU A 185 -14.63 -2.81 -11.85
N ARG A 186 -13.58 -2.72 -12.69
CA ARG A 186 -13.28 -3.76 -13.67
C ARG A 186 -11.78 -3.98 -13.83
N ILE A 187 -11.39 -5.22 -14.08
CA ILE A 187 -10.02 -5.67 -14.32
C ILE A 187 -10.04 -6.67 -15.48
N HIS A 188 -9.17 -6.48 -16.46
CA HIS A 188 -8.85 -7.49 -17.48
C HIS A 188 -7.38 -7.86 -17.38
N TYR A 189 -7.09 -9.14 -17.50
CA TYR A 189 -5.73 -9.64 -17.70
C TYR A 189 -5.66 -10.23 -19.11
N ASP A 190 -4.81 -9.68 -19.97
CA ASP A 190 -4.72 -10.04 -21.39
C ASP A 190 -6.10 -10.03 -22.10
N GLY A 191 -6.92 -9.02 -21.81
CA GLY A 191 -8.28 -8.88 -22.35
C GLY A 191 -9.34 -9.80 -21.74
N VAL A 192 -8.98 -10.69 -20.80
CA VAL A 192 -9.92 -11.57 -20.11
C VAL A 192 -10.33 -10.96 -18.77
N ARG A 193 -11.65 -10.86 -18.52
CA ARG A 193 -12.19 -10.36 -17.24
C ARG A 193 -11.70 -11.23 -16.08
N VAL A 194 -11.15 -10.58 -15.05
CA VAL A 194 -10.76 -11.22 -13.79
C VAL A 194 -11.42 -10.52 -12.60
N TYR A 195 -11.50 -11.24 -11.48
CA TYR A 195 -12.18 -10.81 -10.25
C TYR A 195 -11.21 -10.73 -9.05
N SER A 196 -9.96 -10.36 -9.31
CA SER A 196 -8.98 -10.15 -8.24
C SER A 196 -7.99 -9.04 -8.58
N THR A 197 -7.65 -8.22 -7.59
CA THR A 197 -6.50 -7.31 -7.65
C THR A 197 -5.19 -8.03 -7.35
N VAL A 198 -5.26 -9.20 -6.71
CA VAL A 198 -4.11 -10.08 -6.46
C VAL A 198 -3.73 -10.71 -7.78
N LEU A 199 -2.48 -10.52 -8.19
CA LEU A 199 -1.99 -11.10 -9.43
C LEU A 199 -1.84 -12.62 -9.27
N PRO A 200 -2.39 -13.43 -10.19
CA PRO A 200 -2.21 -14.86 -10.13
C PRO A 200 -0.74 -15.20 -10.34
N TYR A 201 -0.23 -16.15 -9.56
CA TYR A 201 1.10 -16.66 -9.81
C TYR A 201 1.04 -17.65 -10.98
N LYS A 202 1.33 -17.16 -12.18
CA LYS A 202 1.60 -17.99 -13.37
C LYS A 202 3.08 -18.34 -13.44
N GLY A 203 3.58 -19.08 -12.47
CA GLY A 203 4.91 -19.65 -12.50
C GLY A 203 4.82 -21.15 -12.51
N ASP A 204 4.39 -21.74 -13.64
CA ASP A 204 4.55 -23.18 -13.90
C ASP A 204 4.65 -23.44 -15.42
N ALA A 205 5.89 -23.48 -15.90
CA ALA A 205 6.31 -24.49 -16.86
C ALA A 205 7.80 -24.79 -16.57
N ALA A 206 8.05 -25.82 -15.76
CA ALA A 206 9.31 -26.56 -15.71
C ALA A 206 10.61 -25.74 -15.67
N GLY A 207 11.01 -25.21 -14.51
CA GLY A 207 12.41 -24.75 -14.28
C GLY A 207 12.97 -23.72 -15.26
N GLY A 208 12.14 -23.15 -16.14
CA GLY A 208 12.52 -22.15 -17.10
C GLY A 208 12.45 -20.81 -16.43
N ARG A 209 13.62 -20.22 -16.13
CA ARG A 209 13.74 -18.76 -16.10
C ARG A 209 13.05 -18.25 -17.36
N VAL A 210 11.87 -17.62 -17.23
CA VAL A 210 11.33 -16.86 -18.36
C VAL A 210 12.41 -15.84 -18.66
N ALA A 211 12.99 -15.92 -19.86
CA ALA A 211 13.99 -14.98 -20.35
C ALA A 211 13.31 -13.64 -20.65
N GLY A 212 12.74 -13.02 -19.63
CA GLY A 212 12.39 -11.62 -19.58
C GLY A 212 13.22 -11.06 -18.45
N GLY A 213 14.41 -10.52 -18.77
CA GLY A 213 15.12 -9.71 -17.80
C GLY A 213 14.22 -8.59 -17.29
N LEU A 214 14.64 -7.91 -16.22
CA LEU A 214 14.00 -6.70 -15.67
C LEU A 214 13.74 -5.59 -16.73
N THR A 215 14.26 -5.76 -17.95
CA THR A 215 14.21 -4.83 -19.08
C THR A 215 13.53 -5.41 -20.35
N GLY A 216 12.93 -6.61 -20.30
CA GLY A 216 12.22 -7.22 -21.44
C GLY A 216 10.87 -6.53 -21.75
N PRO A 217 10.31 -6.68 -22.97
CA PRO A 217 8.99 -6.14 -23.30
C PRO A 217 7.91 -6.73 -22.38
N ALA A 218 6.81 -5.99 -22.18
CA ALA A 218 5.66 -6.49 -21.43
C ALA A 218 5.16 -7.80 -22.05
N THR A 219 4.97 -8.82 -21.22
CA THR A 219 4.48 -10.16 -21.61
C THR A 219 3.02 -10.39 -21.22
N GLY A 220 2.34 -9.34 -20.78
CA GLY A 220 0.90 -9.29 -20.56
C GLY A 220 0.41 -7.89 -20.19
N THR A 221 -0.90 -7.67 -20.24
CA THR A 221 -1.56 -6.41 -19.85
C THR A 221 -2.53 -6.63 -18.70
N LEU A 222 -2.56 -5.69 -17.76
CA LEU A 222 -3.52 -5.59 -16.68
C LEU A 222 -4.25 -4.25 -16.83
N ASP A 223 -5.45 -4.31 -17.38
CA ASP A 223 -6.28 -3.14 -17.65
C ASP A 223 -7.30 -2.98 -16.51
N ILE A 224 -7.18 -1.90 -15.74
CA ILE A 224 -8.02 -1.61 -14.58
C ILE A 224 -8.89 -0.38 -14.88
N THR A 225 -10.21 -0.54 -14.78
CA THR A 225 -11.17 0.57 -14.81
C THR A 225 -11.59 0.90 -13.39
N MET A 226 -11.39 2.15 -12.99
CA MET A 226 -11.84 2.69 -11.72
C MET A 226 -13.29 3.17 -11.83
N GLY A 227 -14.11 2.94 -10.81
CA GLY A 227 -15.51 3.34 -10.80
C GLY A 227 -16.26 2.76 -9.61
N ARG A 228 -17.54 2.44 -9.82
CA ARG A 228 -18.38 1.80 -8.82
C ARG A 228 -18.12 0.29 -8.80
N LEU A 229 -17.96 -0.28 -7.61
CA LEU A 229 -17.88 -1.74 -7.45
C LEU A 229 -19.24 -2.37 -7.75
N THR A 230 -19.33 -3.20 -8.80
CA THR A 230 -20.57 -3.87 -9.21
C THR A 230 -20.56 -5.38 -9.02
N THR A 231 -19.40 -5.98 -8.79
CA THR A 231 -19.23 -7.41 -8.54
C THR A 231 -18.22 -7.63 -7.41
N PRO A 232 -18.32 -8.72 -6.63
CA PRO A 232 -17.30 -9.08 -5.67
C PRO A 232 -15.90 -9.18 -6.27
N LEU A 233 -14.89 -8.78 -5.49
CA LEU A 233 -13.50 -8.72 -5.90
C LEU A 233 -12.58 -9.21 -4.77
N LEU A 234 -11.65 -10.11 -5.08
CA LEU A 234 -10.61 -10.55 -4.15
C LEU A 234 -9.52 -9.48 -4.12
N THR A 235 -9.40 -8.79 -2.98
CA THR A 235 -8.51 -7.64 -2.79
C THR A 235 -7.21 -7.99 -2.07
N GLY A 236 -7.17 -9.12 -1.36
CA GLY A 236 -5.97 -9.61 -0.66
C GLY A 236 -6.01 -11.12 -0.39
N LEU A 237 -4.83 -11.76 -0.38
CA LEU A 237 -4.70 -13.19 -0.08
C LEU A 237 -3.31 -13.50 0.51
N SER A 238 -3.27 -14.17 1.66
CA SER A 238 -2.02 -14.62 2.31
C SER A 238 -1.65 -16.08 1.97
N ALA A 239 -1.85 -16.45 0.72
CA ALA A 239 -1.52 -17.73 0.10
C ALA A 239 -1.36 -17.50 -1.41
N ARG A 240 -0.67 -18.36 -2.16
CA ARG A 240 -0.48 -18.17 -3.61
C ARG A 240 -1.82 -18.27 -4.34
N LEU A 241 -2.23 -17.22 -5.06
CA LEU A 241 -3.45 -17.25 -5.86
C LEU A 241 -3.24 -18.14 -7.09
N GLN A 242 -4.05 -19.20 -7.21
CA GLN A 242 -4.12 -20.02 -8.43
C GLN A 242 -5.20 -19.50 -9.37
N LYS A 243 -6.39 -19.21 -8.83
CA LYS A 243 -7.55 -18.77 -9.60
C LYS A 243 -8.53 -18.00 -8.74
N ALA A 244 -9.18 -17.00 -9.32
CA ALA A 244 -10.34 -16.33 -8.74
C ALA A 244 -11.40 -16.13 -9.83
N GLY A 245 -12.65 -16.46 -9.52
CA GLY A 245 -13.78 -16.32 -10.44
C GLY A 245 -15.07 -15.97 -9.70
N TYR A 246 -15.96 -15.26 -10.38
CA TYR A 246 -17.30 -14.94 -9.88
C TYR A 246 -18.36 -15.44 -10.86
N ASP A 247 -19.36 -16.14 -10.34
CA ASP A 247 -20.55 -16.61 -11.05
C ASP A 247 -21.75 -15.76 -10.60
N ASP A 248 -22.16 -14.84 -11.46
CA ASP A 248 -23.26 -13.89 -11.22
C ASP A 248 -24.61 -14.61 -11.02
N ALA A 249 -24.86 -15.69 -11.76
CA ALA A 249 -26.12 -16.42 -11.67
C ALA A 249 -26.28 -17.15 -10.32
N LYS A 250 -25.16 -17.56 -9.72
CA LYS A 250 -25.15 -18.22 -8.41
C LYS A 250 -24.83 -17.27 -7.26
N MET A 251 -24.40 -16.05 -7.56
CA MET A 251 -23.83 -15.13 -6.57
C MET A 251 -22.66 -15.76 -5.81
N GLU A 252 -21.80 -16.51 -6.50
CA GLU A 252 -20.69 -17.26 -5.91
C GLU A 252 -19.34 -16.75 -6.39
N MET A 253 -18.46 -16.39 -5.47
CA MET A 253 -17.06 -16.15 -5.75
C MET A 253 -16.22 -17.35 -5.29
N LYS A 254 -15.42 -17.89 -6.21
CA LYS A 254 -14.50 -19.00 -5.95
C LYS A 254 -13.06 -18.55 -6.03
N VAL A 255 -12.26 -18.94 -5.04
CA VAL A 255 -10.83 -18.64 -4.95
C VAL A 255 -10.09 -19.94 -4.67
N GLU A 256 -9.19 -20.31 -5.58
CA GLU A 256 -8.25 -21.42 -5.39
C GLU A 256 -6.93 -20.85 -4.82
N ALA A 257 -6.63 -21.22 -3.58
CA ALA A 257 -5.48 -20.75 -2.84
C ALA A 257 -4.51 -21.90 -2.54
N ALA A 258 -3.24 -21.72 -2.86
CA ALA A 258 -2.19 -22.72 -2.61
C ALA A 258 -1.20 -22.26 -1.54
N SER A 259 -0.98 -23.12 -0.55
CA SER A 259 0.05 -23.00 0.47
C SER A 259 0.41 -24.39 1.01
N PHE A 260 1.06 -24.46 2.18
CA PHE A 260 1.28 -25.72 2.87
C PHE A 260 0.14 -26.02 3.88
N PRO A 261 -0.21 -27.30 4.13
CA PRO A 261 -1.19 -27.67 5.14
C PRO A 261 -0.83 -27.11 6.53
N GLY A 262 -1.83 -26.64 7.27
CA GLY A 262 -1.66 -25.99 8.57
C GLY A 262 -1.33 -24.50 8.49
N HIS A 263 -1.06 -23.94 7.30
CA HIS A 263 -0.89 -22.50 7.13
C HIS A 263 -2.21 -21.75 7.39
N ARG A 264 -2.15 -20.64 8.12
CA ARG A 264 -3.32 -19.77 8.33
C ARG A 264 -3.42 -18.79 7.17
N VAL A 265 -4.48 -18.93 6.38
CA VAL A 265 -4.76 -18.06 5.25
C VAL A 265 -5.77 -17.00 5.64
N THR A 266 -5.52 -15.76 5.21
CA THR A 266 -6.46 -14.65 5.22
C THR A 266 -6.79 -14.29 3.78
N ALA A 267 -8.07 -14.29 3.44
CA ALA A 267 -8.60 -13.80 2.18
C ALA A 267 -9.47 -12.56 2.43
N GLU A 268 -9.24 -11.51 1.65
CA GLU A 268 -9.93 -10.22 1.77
C GLU A 268 -10.70 -9.92 0.49
N PHE A 269 -11.94 -9.48 0.64
CA PHE A 269 -12.84 -9.20 -0.46
C PHE A 269 -13.51 -7.85 -0.28
N ASP A 270 -13.70 -7.13 -1.38
CA ASP A 270 -14.65 -6.03 -1.48
C ASP A 270 -15.88 -6.54 -2.24
N SER A 271 -17.08 -6.28 -1.72
CA SER A 271 -18.32 -6.74 -2.35
C SER A 271 -19.43 -5.68 -2.24
N PRO A 272 -20.26 -5.50 -3.29
CA PRO A 272 -21.50 -4.71 -3.18
C PRO A 272 -22.62 -5.48 -2.47
N TYR A 273 -22.41 -6.75 -2.13
CA TYR A 273 -23.37 -7.67 -1.55
C TYR A 273 -22.90 -8.21 -0.19
N PRO A 274 -23.81 -8.41 0.77
CA PRO A 274 -23.47 -9.09 2.01
C PRO A 274 -23.17 -10.58 1.76
N VAL A 275 -22.34 -11.16 2.62
CA VAL A 275 -22.03 -12.60 2.60
C VAL A 275 -23.19 -13.37 3.22
N GLU A 276 -23.66 -14.40 2.51
CA GLU A 276 -24.63 -15.37 3.02
C GLU A 276 -23.93 -16.51 3.76
N ARG A 277 -22.92 -17.12 3.12
CA ARG A 277 -22.15 -18.23 3.67
C ARG A 277 -20.78 -18.34 3.01
N VAL A 278 -19.86 -19.01 3.71
CA VAL A 278 -18.52 -19.30 3.23
C VAL A 278 -18.26 -20.79 3.32
N LEU A 279 -17.64 -21.36 2.29
CA LEU A 279 -17.24 -22.76 2.23
C LEU A 279 -15.74 -22.86 1.99
N GLN A 280 -15.06 -23.74 2.71
CA GLN A 280 -13.71 -24.23 2.42
C GLN A 280 -13.81 -25.68 1.98
N ASN A 281 -13.37 -25.99 0.76
CA ASN A 281 -13.45 -27.35 0.20
C ASN A 281 -14.87 -27.97 0.29
N GLY A 282 -15.91 -27.12 0.20
CA GLY A 282 -17.31 -27.52 0.34
C GLY A 282 -17.84 -27.62 1.77
N SER A 283 -16.98 -27.50 2.79
CA SER A 283 -17.35 -27.48 4.21
C SER A 283 -17.56 -26.05 4.70
N GLU A 284 -18.58 -25.81 5.52
CA GLU A 284 -18.95 -24.46 5.96
C GLU A 284 -17.95 -23.85 6.95
N VAL A 285 -17.50 -22.62 6.67
CA VAL A 285 -16.69 -21.78 7.55
C VAL A 285 -17.63 -20.80 8.25
N LYS A 286 -17.68 -20.86 9.58
CA LYS A 286 -18.73 -20.19 10.37
C LYS A 286 -18.41 -18.74 10.76
N GLU A 287 -17.17 -18.29 10.59
CA GLU A 287 -16.74 -16.98 11.07
C GLU A 287 -15.98 -16.21 9.99
N TRP A 288 -16.44 -15.00 9.73
CA TRP A 288 -15.77 -13.98 8.93
C TRP A 288 -16.07 -12.61 9.52
N ILE A 289 -15.20 -11.65 9.23
CA ILE A 289 -15.38 -10.26 9.66
C ILE A 289 -15.90 -9.46 8.47
N THR A 290 -16.91 -8.63 8.70
CA THR A 290 -17.42 -7.70 7.67
C THR A 290 -17.46 -6.30 8.23
N ASP A 291 -16.75 -5.39 7.58
CA ASP A 291 -16.85 -3.94 7.80
C ASP A 291 -17.61 -3.32 6.62
N ILE A 292 -18.41 -2.28 6.87
CA ILE A 292 -19.14 -1.57 5.82
C ILE A 292 -18.55 -0.18 5.67
N GLU A 293 -18.13 0.16 4.45
CA GLU A 293 -17.60 1.48 4.10
C GLU A 293 -18.22 1.92 2.77
N GLU A 294 -18.93 3.04 2.76
CA GLU A 294 -19.52 3.63 1.53
C GLU A 294 -20.33 2.62 0.69
N ASP A 295 -21.21 1.87 1.35
CA ASP A 295 -22.05 0.81 0.75
C ASP A 295 -21.29 -0.41 0.19
N VAL A 296 -19.99 -0.54 0.49
CA VAL A 296 -19.19 -1.74 0.18
C VAL A 296 -18.95 -2.56 1.44
N PHE A 297 -19.18 -3.87 1.33
CA PHE A 297 -18.84 -4.86 2.34
C PHE A 297 -17.38 -5.27 2.16
N ARG A 298 -16.54 -4.91 3.12
CA ARG A 298 -15.15 -5.38 3.23
C ARG A 298 -15.12 -6.62 4.11
N ILE A 299 -14.83 -7.76 3.48
CA ILE A 299 -14.97 -9.08 4.08
C ILE A 299 -13.58 -9.65 4.29
N ARG A 300 -13.29 -10.11 5.51
CA ARG A 300 -12.09 -10.87 5.84
C ARG A 300 -12.45 -12.26 6.32
N ILE A 301 -11.92 -13.26 5.63
CA ILE A 301 -12.11 -14.67 5.91
C ILE A 301 -10.78 -15.25 6.35
N GLN A 302 -10.76 -15.98 7.46
CA GLN A 302 -9.58 -16.72 7.92
C GLN A 302 -9.88 -18.21 7.97
N PHE A 303 -8.96 -19.00 7.41
CA PHE A 303 -9.05 -20.45 7.41
C PHE A 303 -7.67 -21.09 7.56
N VAL A 304 -7.64 -22.37 7.92
CA VAL A 304 -6.41 -23.14 7.99
C VAL A 304 -6.36 -24.06 6.78
N GLN A 305 -5.28 -23.98 6.02
CA GLN A 305 -5.10 -24.79 4.82
C GLN A 305 -5.13 -26.29 5.17
N GLU A 306 -6.00 -27.06 4.52
CA GLU A 306 -6.17 -28.50 4.72
C GLU A 306 -5.29 -29.32 3.78
N SER A 307 -5.04 -28.80 2.57
CA SER A 307 -4.29 -29.48 1.52
C SER A 307 -3.30 -28.55 0.82
N ALA A 308 -2.61 -29.02 -0.22
CA ALA A 308 -1.71 -28.16 -1.01
C ALA A 308 -2.47 -27.03 -1.75
N THR A 309 -3.77 -27.21 -2.00
CA THR A 309 -4.62 -26.20 -2.65
C THR A 309 -6.04 -26.36 -2.17
N ASP A 310 -6.59 -25.30 -1.59
CA ASP A 310 -7.94 -25.28 -1.07
C ASP A 310 -8.79 -24.32 -1.90
N GLU A 311 -10.06 -24.66 -2.07
CA GLU A 311 -11.07 -23.78 -2.67
C GLU A 311 -11.86 -23.08 -1.58
N ILE A 312 -11.88 -21.75 -1.62
CA ILE A 312 -12.80 -20.92 -0.85
C ILE A 312 -13.94 -20.47 -1.77
N THR A 313 -15.17 -20.81 -1.39
CA THR A 313 -16.38 -20.31 -2.04
C THR A 313 -17.09 -19.35 -1.09
N VAL A 314 -17.27 -18.11 -1.53
CA VAL A 314 -18.07 -17.09 -0.84
C VAL A 314 -19.38 -16.93 -1.59
N VAL A 315 -20.50 -17.17 -0.91
CA VAL A 315 -21.84 -17.00 -1.46
C VAL A 315 -22.42 -15.70 -0.95
N PHE A 316 -22.95 -14.87 -1.84
CA PHE A 316 -23.47 -13.55 -1.52
C PHE A 316 -24.99 -13.53 -1.63
N THR A 317 -25.65 -12.78 -0.75
CA THR A 317 -27.09 -12.54 -0.89
C THR A 317 -27.31 -11.42 -1.90
N PRO A 318 -28.17 -11.61 -2.92
CA PRO A 318 -28.58 -10.52 -3.80
C PRO A 318 -29.11 -9.36 -2.97
N ALA A 319 -28.80 -8.12 -3.37
CA ALA A 319 -29.49 -6.97 -2.81
C ALA A 319 -30.98 -7.13 -3.13
N THR A 320 -31.81 -7.44 -2.12
CA THR A 320 -33.25 -7.21 -2.23
C THR A 320 -33.40 -5.73 -2.51
N SER A 321 -34.05 -5.39 -3.64
CA SER A 321 -34.27 -4.03 -4.12
C SER A 321 -34.48 -3.05 -2.95
N ARG A 322 -33.44 -2.26 -2.64
CA ARG A 322 -33.56 -1.10 -1.75
C ARG A 322 -34.32 0.00 -2.47
#